data_AF-A0A1Y0CX02-F1
#
_entry.id   AF-A0A1Y0CX02-F1
#
_cell.length_a   1.000
_cell.length_b   1.000
_cell.length_c   1.000
_cell.angle_alpha   90.00
_cell.angle_beta   90.00
_cell.angle_gamma   90.00
#
_symmetry.space_group_name_H-M   'P 1'
#
loop_
_entity.id
_entity.type
_entity.pdbx_description
1 polymer ?
#
loop_
_entity_poly.entity_id
_entity_poly.type
_entity_poly.pdbx_seq_one_letter_code
_entity_poly.pdbx_strand_id
1 'polypeptide(L)'
;MNVLSVLNAVGLRTFNATPVMRFNLPKTYQNGCETLAYSYRLMKGMHPLNYKESLMHTQAPVLVMVGTHDESLTASEFESSILLFKQDVTIAYFKQVTHLGIMVNESAMQAAARWITEHGQNES
;
A
#
# COMPACT_ATOMS: atom_id res chain seq x y z
N MET A 1 15.36 13.85 -2.56
CA MET A 1 16.38 12.80 -2.81
C MET A 1 17.26 12.72 -1.57
N ASN A 2 17.41 11.55 -0.93
CA ASN A 2 18.22 11.43 0.30
C ASN A 2 19.59 10.79 0.02
N VAL A 3 20.55 10.91 0.95
CA VAL A 3 21.93 10.41 0.77
C VAL A 3 21.98 8.90 0.49
N LEU A 4 21.06 8.12 1.07
CA LEU A 4 20.94 6.69 0.84
C LEU A 4 20.43 6.36 -0.57
N SER A 5 19.60 7.22 -1.17
CA SER A 5 19.20 7.09 -2.58
C SER A 5 20.37 7.32 -3.53
N VAL A 6 21.26 8.26 -3.23
CA VAL A 6 22.49 8.50 -4.01
C VAL A 6 23.44 7.31 -3.91
N LEU A 7 23.68 6.80 -2.71
CA LEU A 7 24.53 5.62 -2.49
C LEU A 7 23.99 4.39 -3.25
N ASN A 8 22.67 4.18 -3.24
CA ASN A 8 22.06 3.10 -4.01
C ASN A 8 22.21 3.29 -5.52
N ALA A 9 22.15 4.52 -6.04
CA ALA A 9 22.32 4.80 -7.47
C ALA A 9 23.73 4.46 -7.97
N VAL A 10 24.74 4.56 -7.10
CA VAL A 10 26.13 4.15 -7.40
C VAL A 10 26.47 2.72 -6.95
N GLY A 11 25.46 1.93 -6.56
CA GLY A 11 25.60 0.51 -6.23
C GLY A 11 25.93 0.18 -4.76
N LEU A 12 26.09 1.18 -3.89
CA LEU A 12 26.41 0.98 -2.47
C LEU A 12 25.15 0.73 -1.63
N ARG A 13 24.87 -0.54 -1.33
CA ARG A 13 23.64 -0.99 -0.63
C ARG A 13 23.80 -1.31 0.86
N THR A 14 25.03 -1.24 1.39
CA THR A 14 25.38 -1.66 2.76
C THR A 14 24.55 -0.98 3.86
N PHE A 15 24.08 0.25 3.61
CA PHE A 15 23.32 1.06 4.58
C PHE A 15 21.79 0.90 4.48
N ASN A 16 21.29 0.00 3.63
CA ASN A 16 19.85 -0.15 3.42
C ASN A 16 19.10 -0.72 4.64
N ALA A 17 19.81 -1.32 5.60
CA ALA A 17 19.26 -1.77 6.88
C ALA A 17 19.18 -0.65 7.94
N THR A 18 19.78 0.52 7.68
CA THR A 18 19.80 1.63 8.65
C THR A 18 18.39 2.17 8.91
N PRO A 19 17.97 2.32 10.18
CA PRO A 19 16.70 2.98 10.53
C PRO A 19 16.68 4.42 10.04
N VAL A 20 15.65 4.81 9.29
CA VAL A 20 15.47 6.17 8.76
C VAL A 20 14.19 6.84 9.25
N MET A 21 13.27 6.07 9.84
CA MET A 21 12.04 6.56 10.44
C MET A 21 11.81 5.83 11.76
N ARG A 22 11.35 6.56 12.77
CA ARG A 22 10.97 6.02 14.09
C ARG A 22 9.56 6.49 14.43
N PHE A 23 8.75 5.58 14.96
CA PHE A 23 7.41 5.87 15.44
C PHE A 23 7.45 6.19 16.93
N ASN A 24 6.89 7.34 17.30
CA ASN A 24 6.77 7.74 18.71
C ASN A 24 5.52 7.12 19.35
N LEU A 25 5.42 5.78 19.33
CA LEU A 25 4.30 5.07 19.95
C LEU A 25 4.46 5.09 21.49
N PRO A 26 3.47 5.55 22.26
CA PRO A 26 3.55 5.53 23.71
C PRO A 26 3.77 4.11 24.25
N LYS A 27 4.61 3.96 25.29
CA LYS A 27 4.95 2.66 25.89
C LYS A 27 3.73 1.86 26.36
N THR A 28 2.66 2.53 26.75
CA THR A 28 1.40 1.88 27.17
C THR A 28 0.73 1.08 26.06
N TYR A 29 1.05 1.37 24.79
CA TYR A 29 0.51 0.68 23.61
C TYR A 29 1.54 -0.26 22.97
N GLN A 30 2.74 -0.39 23.54
CA GLN A 30 3.78 -1.30 23.07
C GLN A 30 3.56 -2.68 23.68
N ASN A 31 3.32 -3.68 22.84
CA ASN A 31 3.10 -5.07 23.26
C ASN A 31 4.14 -6.04 22.68
N GLY A 32 5.14 -5.52 21.95
CA GLY A 32 6.23 -6.28 21.33
C GLY A 32 5.92 -6.78 19.93
N CYS A 33 4.70 -6.60 19.42
CA CYS A 33 4.33 -6.97 18.05
C CYS A 33 4.37 -5.76 17.08
N GLU A 34 4.55 -4.56 17.59
CA GLU A 34 4.60 -3.35 16.79
C GLU A 34 5.92 -3.16 16.02
N THR A 35 5.86 -2.47 14.88
CA THR A 35 7.06 -2.00 14.17
C THR A 35 7.36 -0.55 14.56
N LEU A 36 8.35 -0.33 15.43
CA LEU A 36 8.70 1.01 15.95
C LEU A 36 9.66 1.81 15.05
N ALA A 37 10.24 1.19 14.03
CA ALA A 37 11.14 1.87 13.11
C ALA A 37 11.14 1.20 11.72
N TYR A 38 11.31 2.01 10.68
CA TYR A 38 11.57 1.51 9.34
C TYR A 38 13.03 1.72 8.97
N SER A 39 13.66 0.65 8.48
CA SER A 39 14.93 0.76 7.73
C SER A 39 14.68 1.46 6.40
N TYR A 40 15.74 2.00 5.77
CA TYR A 40 15.60 2.59 4.43
C TYR A 40 14.96 1.63 3.43
N ARG A 41 15.37 0.35 3.44
CA ARG A 41 14.78 -0.67 2.59
C ARG A 41 13.30 -0.89 2.88
N LEU A 42 12.91 -0.99 4.15
CA LEU A 42 11.52 -1.18 4.53
C LEU A 42 10.67 0.02 4.11
N MET A 43 11.10 1.24 4.42
CA MET A 43 10.42 2.47 4.03
C MET A 43 10.23 2.57 2.51
N LYS A 44 11.25 2.18 1.73
CA LYS A 44 11.16 2.18 0.26
C LYS A 44 10.30 1.04 -0.30
N GLY A 45 10.18 -0.08 0.42
CA GLY A 45 9.38 -1.23 0.00
C GLY A 45 7.88 -1.12 0.30
N MET A 46 7.46 -0.17 1.15
CA MET A 46 6.06 0.05 1.49
C MET A 46 5.22 0.68 0.35
N HIS A 47 5.88 1.17 -0.71
CA HIS A 47 5.21 1.80 -1.85
C HIS A 47 5.84 1.33 -3.16
N PRO A 48 5.07 1.21 -4.25
CA PRO A 48 5.64 0.97 -5.56
C PRO A 48 6.66 2.06 -5.89
N LEU A 49 7.78 1.68 -6.52
CA LEU A 49 8.78 2.65 -6.98
C LEU A 49 8.17 3.61 -8.00
N ASN A 50 7.32 3.08 -8.88
CA ASN A 50 6.53 3.82 -9.85
C ASN A 50 5.17 3.12 -10.01
N TYR A 51 4.11 3.68 -9.42
CA TYR A 51 2.79 3.05 -9.44
C TYR A 51 2.23 2.89 -10.86
N LYS A 52 2.59 3.78 -11.79
CA LYS A 52 2.12 3.73 -13.20
C LYS A 52 2.67 2.50 -13.90
N GLU A 53 3.99 2.30 -13.79
CA GLU A 53 4.65 1.12 -14.35
C GLU A 53 4.16 -0.16 -13.68
N SER A 54 3.97 -0.15 -12.35
CA SER A 54 3.41 -1.30 -11.64
C SER A 54 2.01 -1.66 -12.16
N LEU A 55 1.12 -0.68 -12.35
CA LEU A 55 -0.22 -0.93 -12.90
C LEU A 55 -0.17 -1.50 -14.32
N MET A 56 0.64 -0.92 -15.21
CA MET A 56 0.75 -1.37 -16.61
C MET A 56 1.25 -2.83 -16.73
N HIS A 57 2.11 -3.29 -15.82
CA HIS A 57 2.73 -4.62 -15.90
C HIS A 57 2.07 -5.65 -14.98
N THR A 58 1.06 -5.28 -14.18
CA THR A 58 0.35 -6.23 -13.33
C THR A 58 -0.60 -7.09 -14.16
N GLN A 59 -0.27 -8.38 -14.27
CA GLN A 59 -1.06 -9.37 -15.01
C GLN A 59 -2.18 -10.00 -14.17
N ALA A 60 -2.03 -10.01 -12.84
CA ALA A 60 -3.07 -10.51 -11.95
C ALA A 60 -4.31 -9.58 -11.95
N PRO A 61 -5.51 -10.12 -11.70
CA PRO A 61 -6.69 -9.30 -11.45
C PRO A 61 -6.46 -8.33 -10.29
N VAL A 62 -6.81 -7.06 -10.48
CA VAL A 62 -6.61 -6.01 -9.48
C VAL A 62 -7.96 -5.52 -8.94
N LEU A 63 -8.09 -5.56 -7.61
CA LEU A 63 -9.15 -4.87 -6.87
C LEU A 63 -8.55 -3.69 -6.11
N VAL A 64 -9.13 -2.52 -6.28
CA VAL A 64 -8.81 -1.31 -5.52
C VAL A 64 -10.00 -0.97 -4.62
N MET A 65 -9.77 -0.89 -3.32
CA MET A 65 -10.78 -0.58 -2.32
C MET A 65 -10.51 0.82 -1.75
N VAL A 66 -11.52 1.69 -1.79
CA VAL A 66 -11.37 3.11 -1.45
C VAL A 66 -12.43 3.53 -0.44
N GLY A 67 -12.01 4.13 0.66
CA GLY A 67 -12.94 4.77 1.61
C GLY A 67 -13.35 6.15 1.11
N THR A 68 -14.65 6.47 1.10
CA THR A 68 -15.10 7.78 0.57
C THR A 68 -14.80 8.96 1.48
N HIS A 69 -14.37 8.70 2.72
CA HIS A 69 -13.93 9.72 3.68
C HIS A 69 -12.45 9.55 4.02
N ASP A 70 -11.66 9.00 3.09
CA ASP A 70 -10.21 8.95 3.23
C ASP A 70 -9.66 10.37 3.39
N GLU A 71 -9.05 10.61 4.55
CA GLU A 71 -8.48 11.88 4.97
C GLU A 71 -7.03 12.06 4.52
N SER A 72 -6.42 11.00 3.97
CA SER A 72 -5.03 10.96 3.51
C SER A 72 -4.91 11.00 1.98
N LEU A 73 -5.92 10.53 1.26
CA LEU A 73 -5.97 10.43 -0.20
C LEU A 73 -7.30 10.93 -0.78
N THR A 74 -7.26 11.53 -1.96
CA THR A 74 -8.47 12.01 -2.66
C THR A 74 -9.24 10.84 -3.27
N ALA A 75 -10.30 10.37 -2.60
CA ALA A 75 -11.09 9.22 -3.03
C ALA A 75 -11.61 9.32 -4.48
N SER A 76 -12.05 10.51 -4.91
CA SER A 76 -12.60 10.74 -6.26
C SER A 76 -11.58 10.69 -7.39
N GLU A 77 -10.28 10.70 -7.09
CA GLU A 77 -9.22 10.67 -8.10
C GLU A 77 -8.72 9.26 -8.44
N PHE A 78 -9.13 8.24 -7.68
CA PHE A 78 -8.65 6.87 -7.88
C PHE A 78 -9.01 6.33 -9.26
N GLU A 79 -10.27 6.44 -9.65
CA GLU A 79 -10.74 5.91 -10.94
C GLU A 79 -10.04 6.57 -12.13
N SER A 80 -10.05 7.90 -12.17
CA SER A 80 -9.38 8.64 -13.25
C SER A 80 -7.86 8.42 -13.26
N SER A 81 -7.22 8.22 -12.11
CA SER A 81 -5.77 8.01 -12.05
C SER A 81 -5.34 6.59 -12.41
N ILE A 82 -6.14 5.57 -12.09
CA ILE A 82 -5.81 4.16 -12.33
C ILE A 82 -6.16 3.76 -13.76
N LEU A 83 -7.34 4.15 -14.25
CA LEU A 83 -7.83 3.73 -15.58
C LEU A 83 -6.96 4.27 -16.73
N LEU A 84 -6.15 5.30 -16.48
CA LEU A 84 -5.12 5.76 -17.43
C LEU A 84 -4.04 4.72 -17.71
N PHE A 85 -3.79 3.79 -16.79
CA PHE A 85 -2.67 2.83 -16.88
C PHE A 85 -3.13 1.37 -16.88
N LYS A 86 -4.32 1.06 -16.34
CA LYS A 86 -4.88 -0.30 -16.33
C LYS A 86 -6.40 -0.22 -16.41
N GLN A 87 -6.98 -0.77 -17.48
CA GLN A 87 -8.45 -0.73 -17.71
C GLN A 87 -9.17 -1.93 -17.09
N ASP A 88 -8.49 -3.06 -16.93
CA ASP A 88 -8.99 -4.29 -16.31
C ASP A 88 -8.79 -4.27 -14.78
N VAL A 89 -9.36 -3.26 -14.13
CA VAL A 89 -9.33 -3.09 -12.67
C VAL A 89 -10.75 -2.99 -12.14
N THR A 90 -11.01 -3.59 -10.98
CA THR A 90 -12.25 -3.35 -10.23
C THR A 90 -11.96 -2.32 -9.14
N ILE A 91 -12.80 -1.28 -9.06
CA ILE A 91 -12.70 -0.24 -8.03
C ILE A 91 -13.97 -0.27 -7.19
N ALA A 92 -13.82 -0.46 -5.88
CA ALA A 92 -14.91 -0.54 -4.92
C ALA A 92 -14.83 0.62 -3.92
N TYR A 93 -15.91 1.37 -3.79
CA TYR A 93 -16.02 2.51 -2.87
C TYR A 93 -16.84 2.17 -1.64
N PHE A 94 -16.29 2.48 -0.47
CA PHE A 94 -16.91 2.21 0.84
C PHE A 94 -17.32 3.52 1.51
N LYS A 95 -18.63 3.72 1.67
CA LYS A 95 -19.19 4.97 2.17
C LYS A 95 -18.79 5.25 3.62
N GLN A 96 -18.41 6.49 3.93
CA GLN A 96 -18.07 6.94 5.29
C GLN A 96 -16.90 6.18 5.94
N VAL A 97 -16.06 5.55 5.11
CA VAL A 97 -14.86 4.85 5.56
C VAL A 97 -13.65 5.77 5.40
N THR A 98 -12.87 5.89 6.48
CA THR A 98 -11.62 6.65 6.57
C THR A 98 -10.42 5.81 6.13
N HIS A 99 -9.25 6.45 6.00
CA HIS A 99 -8.02 5.83 5.49
C HIS A 99 -7.66 4.54 6.22
N LEU A 100 -7.59 4.59 7.55
CA LEU A 100 -7.30 3.40 8.37
C LEU A 100 -8.57 2.60 8.71
N GLY A 101 -9.74 3.24 8.64
CA GLY A 101 -11.03 2.60 8.91
C GLY A 101 -11.34 1.47 7.95
N ILE A 102 -10.81 1.52 6.71
CA ILE A 102 -11.03 0.48 5.71
C ILE A 102 -10.49 -0.89 6.13
N MET A 103 -9.42 -0.93 6.94
CA MET A 103 -8.79 -2.17 7.38
C MET A 103 -9.64 -2.98 8.36
N VAL A 104 -10.58 -2.32 9.04
CA VAL A 104 -11.48 -2.94 10.04
C VAL A 104 -12.95 -2.87 9.64
N ASN A 105 -13.25 -2.35 8.44
CA ASN A 105 -14.60 -2.26 7.93
C ASN A 105 -15.08 -3.65 7.46
N GLU A 106 -16.18 -4.15 8.04
CA GLU A 106 -16.69 -5.49 7.76
C GLU A 106 -17.00 -5.70 6.26
N SER A 107 -17.67 -4.74 5.63
CA SER A 107 -18.01 -4.82 4.20
C SER A 107 -16.76 -4.83 3.31
N ALA A 108 -15.73 -4.07 3.66
CA ALA A 108 -14.44 -4.08 2.95
C ALA A 108 -13.72 -5.43 3.11
N MET A 109 -13.70 -5.99 4.32
CA MET A 109 -13.12 -7.32 4.57
C MET A 109 -13.88 -8.42 3.81
N GLN A 110 -15.20 -8.37 3.77
CA GLN A 110 -16.02 -9.32 3.01
C GLN A 110 -15.75 -9.20 1.50
N ALA A 111 -15.62 -7.98 0.97
CA ALA A 111 -15.27 -7.75 -0.44
C ALA A 111 -13.87 -8.32 -0.77
N ALA A 112 -12.88 -8.10 0.10
CA ALA A 112 -11.54 -8.66 -0.08
C ALA A 112 -11.54 -10.20 -0.04
N ALA A 113 -12.23 -10.80 0.93
CA ALA A 113 -12.34 -12.26 1.05
C ALA A 113 -13.01 -12.88 -0.18
N ARG A 114 -14.07 -12.26 -0.68
CA ARG A 114 -14.75 -12.67 -1.90
C ARG A 114 -13.82 -12.58 -3.11
N TRP A 115 -13.11 -11.47 -3.27
CA TRP A 115 -12.16 -11.28 -4.38
C TRP A 115 -11.09 -12.36 -4.41
N ILE A 116 -10.48 -12.64 -3.26
CA ILE A 116 -9.45 -13.68 -3.11
C ILE A 116 -10.03 -15.06 -3.45
N THR A 117 -11.27 -15.36 -3.02
CA THR A 117 -11.90 -16.64 -3.33
C THR A 117 -12.18 -16.80 -4.82
N GLU A 118 -12.62 -15.74 -5.49
CA GLU A 118 -12.96 -15.75 -6.92
C GLU A 118 -11.72 -15.78 -7.83
N HIS A 119 -10.60 -15.17 -7.42
CA HIS A 119 -9.42 -14.95 -8.28
C HIS A 119 -8.14 -15.66 -7.79
N GLY A 120 -8.11 -16.17 -6.56
CA GLY A 120 -6.94 -16.80 -5.94
C GLY A 120 -6.76 -18.29 -6.24
N GLN A 121 -7.65 -18.91 -7.02
CA GLN A 121 -7.60 -20.35 -7.35
C GLN A 121 -6.76 -20.67 -8.61
N ASN A 122 -6.12 -19.68 -9.25
CA ASN A 122 -5.38 -19.87 -10.51
C ASN A 122 -3.86 -20.14 -10.33
N GLU A 123 -3.38 -20.39 -9.11
CA GLU A 123 -2.01 -20.84 -8.86
C GLU A 123 -2.03 -22.36 -8.57
N SER A 124 -1.87 -23.18 -9.60
CA SER A 124 -1.61 -24.63 -9.53
C SER A 124 -0.50 -25.01 -10.50
#